data_AF-G8ZUA8-F1
#
_entry.id   AF-G8ZUA8-F1
#
_cell.length_a   1.000
_cell.length_b   1.000
_cell.length_c   1.000
_cell.angle_alpha   90.00
_cell.angle_beta   90.00
_cell.angle_gamma   90.00
#
_symmetry.space_group_name_H-M   'P 1'
#
loop_
_entity.id
_entity.type
_entity.pdbx_description
1 polymer ?
#
loop_
_entity_poly.entity_id
_entity_poly.type
_entity_poly.pdbx_seq_one_letter_code
_entity_poly.pdbx_strand_id
1 'polypeptide(L)'
;MTYALPLNKILVAFSGNSHDGCSYRTTLLQDLFDLDAQDAQENILKDLCWRTRYYECSFDLYIDEFEDFEEWLTELCLQEFDELREVLAGIIVVADYDPEHEGKDIILQKFANCLGQGSFNVWCNTKVISEEKGLDANYILHEENTEAEMVEIQCEKDINEYGEKLGLKRLKEIIDIHEWDGVLMPSCQIKFPK
;
A
#
# COMPACT_ATOMS: atom_id res chain seq x y z
N MET A 1 -11.53 -25.62 15.12
CA MET A 1 -11.73 -24.74 13.96
C MET A 1 -11.31 -23.37 14.40
N THR A 2 -10.08 -22.98 14.12
CA THR A 2 -9.64 -21.58 14.21
C THR A 2 -10.30 -20.86 13.05
N TYR A 3 -11.15 -19.87 13.34
CA TYR A 3 -11.67 -18.98 12.32
C TYR A 3 -10.51 -18.07 11.93
N ALA A 4 -10.04 -18.15 10.69
CA ALA A 4 -9.10 -17.15 10.17
C ALA A 4 -9.85 -15.80 10.17
N LEU A 5 -9.22 -14.77 10.73
CA LEU A 5 -9.75 -13.41 10.68
C LEU A 5 -9.71 -12.91 9.22
N PRO A 6 -10.63 -12.03 8.83
CA PRO A 6 -10.61 -11.47 7.48
C PRO A 6 -9.36 -10.62 7.25
N LEU A 7 -8.63 -10.88 6.16
CA LEU A 7 -7.54 -10.05 5.66
C LEU A 7 -8.14 -8.84 4.95
N ASN A 8 -8.58 -7.84 5.71
CA ASN A 8 -9.28 -6.69 5.16
C ASN A 8 -8.86 -5.35 5.74
N LYS A 9 -7.66 -5.29 6.34
CA LYS A 9 -7.09 -4.05 6.85
C LYS A 9 -5.96 -3.59 5.91
N ILE A 10 -5.96 -2.33 5.50
CA ILE A 10 -4.80 -1.73 4.83
C ILE A 10 -4.14 -0.78 5.82
N LEU A 11 -2.84 -0.93 6.04
CA LEU A 11 -2.04 0.00 6.84
C LEU A 11 -1.28 0.94 5.90
N VAL A 12 -1.48 2.25 6.06
CA VAL A 12 -0.75 3.29 5.33
C VAL A 12 0.11 4.06 6.32
N ALA A 13 1.42 4.01 6.13
CA ALA A 13 2.38 4.66 6.99
C ALA A 13 3.07 5.82 6.25
N PHE A 14 3.00 7.03 6.80
CA PHE A 14 3.59 8.23 6.20
C PHE A 14 4.88 8.63 6.92
N SER A 15 5.93 8.96 6.18
CA SER A 15 7.13 9.54 6.79
C SER A 15 6.88 10.98 7.24
N GLY A 16 6.99 11.24 8.54
CA GLY A 16 6.87 12.57 9.15
C GLY A 16 8.01 13.53 8.77
N ASN A 17 9.12 12.99 8.25
CA ASN A 17 10.28 13.77 7.81
C ASN A 17 10.18 14.25 6.36
N SER A 18 9.15 13.83 5.62
CA SER A 18 8.94 14.31 4.26
C SER A 18 8.46 15.77 4.28
N HIS A 19 9.22 16.67 3.63
CA HIS A 19 8.88 18.10 3.56
C HIS A 19 7.48 18.39 2.97
N ASP A 20 6.90 17.40 2.27
CA ASP A 20 5.58 17.45 1.62
C ASP A 20 4.59 16.39 2.17
N GLY A 21 4.83 15.79 3.34
CA GLY A 21 4.02 14.68 3.88
C GLY A 21 2.51 14.95 3.93
N CYS A 22 2.12 16.20 4.20
CA CYS A 22 0.72 16.62 4.20
C CYS A 22 0.06 16.59 2.80
N SER A 23 0.84 16.84 1.74
CA SER A 23 0.40 16.77 0.34
C SER A 23 0.17 15.32 -0.11
N TYR A 24 1.09 14.42 0.25
CA TYR A 24 0.98 13.01 -0.13
C TYR A 24 -0.14 12.28 0.61
N ARG A 25 -0.34 12.58 1.89
CA ARG A 25 -1.49 12.08 2.65
C ARG A 25 -2.78 12.47 1.96
N THR A 26 -2.93 13.74 1.61
CA THR A 26 -4.14 14.23 0.92
C THR A 26 -4.31 13.54 -0.43
N THR A 27 -3.26 13.50 -1.25
CA THR A 27 -3.28 12.87 -2.59
C THR A 27 -3.69 11.40 -2.50
N LEU A 28 -3.07 10.63 -1.62
CA LEU A 28 -3.34 9.20 -1.52
C LEU A 28 -4.72 8.93 -0.90
N LEU A 29 -5.09 9.61 0.18
CA LEU A 29 -6.39 9.39 0.82
C LEU A 29 -7.57 9.86 -0.05
N GLN A 30 -7.44 10.99 -0.74
CA GLN A 30 -8.51 11.52 -1.59
C GLN A 30 -8.54 10.83 -2.95
N ASP A 31 -7.41 10.75 -3.67
CA ASP A 31 -7.43 10.30 -5.06
C ASP A 31 -7.47 8.77 -5.21
N LEU A 32 -6.90 8.02 -4.26
CA LEU A 32 -6.91 6.55 -4.30
C LEU A 32 -8.10 5.94 -3.56
N PHE A 33 -8.38 6.44 -2.34
CA PHE A 33 -9.40 5.89 -1.46
C PHE A 33 -10.74 6.63 -1.50
N ASP A 34 -10.84 7.72 -2.29
CA ASP A 34 -12.07 8.52 -2.44
C ASP A 34 -12.59 9.05 -1.08
N LEU A 35 -11.67 9.41 -0.18
CA LEU A 35 -11.99 9.93 1.15
C LEU A 35 -12.16 11.45 1.12
N ASP A 36 -13.16 11.95 1.87
CA ASP A 36 -13.32 13.38 2.05
C ASP A 36 -12.21 13.96 2.96
N ALA A 37 -11.97 15.28 2.84
CA ALA A 37 -10.95 15.96 3.62
C ALA A 37 -11.12 15.86 5.15
N GLN A 38 -12.34 15.60 5.63
CA GLN A 38 -12.61 15.37 7.06
C GLN A 38 -12.15 13.98 7.49
N ASP A 39 -12.52 12.95 6.72
CA ASP A 39 -12.14 11.57 7.00
C ASP A 39 -10.62 11.36 6.88
N ALA A 40 -9.96 12.10 5.98
CA ALA A 40 -8.50 12.07 5.81
C ALA A 40 -7.71 12.50 7.08
N GLN A 41 -8.37 13.09 8.09
CA GLN A 41 -7.75 13.45 9.38
C GLN A 41 -7.81 12.33 10.41
N GLU A 42 -8.68 11.34 10.23
CA GLU A 42 -8.80 10.20 11.13
C GLU A 42 -7.67 9.20 10.87
N ASN A 43 -7.31 8.44 11.90
CA ASN A 43 -6.26 7.42 11.80
C ASN A 43 -6.82 6.00 11.62
N ILE A 44 -8.11 5.79 11.91
CA ILE A 44 -8.77 4.50 11.75
C ILE A 44 -10.11 4.74 11.08
N LEU A 45 -10.20 4.39 9.80
CA LEU A 45 -11.40 4.48 8.99
C LEU A 45 -11.94 3.07 8.75
N LYS A 46 -13.22 2.85 9.07
CA LYS A 46 -13.84 1.53 9.02
C LYS A 46 -14.93 1.45 7.96
N ASP A 47 -15.23 0.23 7.55
CA ASP A 47 -16.35 -0.07 6.64
C ASP A 47 -16.24 0.68 5.30
N LEU A 48 -15.01 0.91 4.83
CA LEU A 48 -14.75 1.46 3.51
C LEU A 48 -15.07 0.42 2.43
N CYS A 49 -15.43 0.87 1.24
CA CYS A 49 -15.80 -0.01 0.13
C CYS A 49 -14.81 0.14 -1.02
N TRP A 50 -14.08 -0.92 -1.33
CA TRP A 50 -13.29 -0.99 -2.54
C TRP A 50 -14.14 -1.57 -3.67
N ARG A 51 -14.37 -0.78 -4.73
CA ARG A 51 -15.23 -1.13 -5.87
C ARG A 51 -14.44 -1.23 -7.15
N THR A 52 -14.57 -2.38 -7.81
CA THR A 52 -14.09 -2.59 -9.18
C THR A 52 -15.27 -2.87 -10.11
N ARG A 53 -14.99 -3.10 -11.40
CA ARG A 53 -16.02 -3.59 -12.34
C ARG A 53 -16.43 -5.04 -12.06
N TYR A 54 -15.63 -5.76 -11.28
CA TYR A 54 -15.74 -7.21 -11.11
C TYR A 54 -16.25 -7.60 -9.72
N TYR A 55 -15.96 -6.80 -8.68
CA TYR A 55 -16.35 -7.09 -7.31
C TYR A 55 -16.45 -5.81 -6.46
N GLU A 56 -17.02 -5.97 -5.27
CA GLU A 56 -16.96 -5.00 -4.17
C GLU A 56 -16.51 -5.75 -2.91
N CYS A 57 -15.65 -5.12 -2.09
CA CYS A 57 -15.27 -5.64 -0.79
C CYS A 57 -15.22 -4.54 0.26
N SER A 58 -15.43 -4.92 1.52
CA SER A 58 -15.33 -4.02 2.66
C SER A 58 -13.95 -4.13 3.31
N PHE A 59 -13.29 -3.01 3.53
CA PHE A 59 -11.99 -2.93 4.18
C PHE A 59 -11.95 -1.80 5.21
N ASP A 60 -10.99 -1.87 6.12
CA ASP A 60 -10.67 -0.75 7.00
C ASP A 60 -9.28 -0.20 6.62
N LEU A 61 -9.12 1.11 6.77
CA LEU A 61 -7.86 1.81 6.53
C LEU A 61 -7.29 2.28 7.85
N TYR A 62 -6.09 1.82 8.17
CA TYR A 62 -5.30 2.28 9.31
C TYR A 62 -4.23 3.22 8.78
N ILE A 63 -4.13 4.40 9.37
CA ILE A 63 -3.19 5.44 8.99
C ILE A 63 -2.25 5.67 10.16
N ASP A 64 -0.95 5.60 9.87
CA ASP A 64 0.12 5.76 10.84
C ASP A 64 1.21 6.70 10.30
N GLU A 65 2.08 7.15 11.19
CA GLU A 65 3.17 8.06 10.88
C GLU A 65 4.48 7.59 11.55
N PHE A 66 5.60 7.76 10.87
CA PHE A 66 6.92 7.39 11.41
C PHE A 66 7.98 8.45 11.13
N GLU A 67 8.94 8.59 12.05
CA GLU A 67 10.14 9.41 11.84
C GLU A 67 11.28 8.53 11.29
N ASP A 68 11.47 7.35 11.86
CA ASP A 68 12.46 6.35 11.46
C ASP A 68 11.73 5.08 10.98
N PHE A 69 11.95 4.72 9.71
CA PHE A 69 11.30 3.56 9.11
C PHE A 69 11.79 2.24 9.70
N GLU A 70 13.09 2.13 10.02
CA GLU A 70 13.67 0.90 10.53
C GLU A 70 13.16 0.61 11.94
N GLU A 71 13.07 1.63 12.79
CA GLU A 71 12.47 1.54 14.12
C GLU A 71 11.01 1.12 14.03
N TRP A 72 10.21 1.84 13.23
CA TRP A 72 8.78 1.54 13.05
C TRP A 72 8.53 0.13 12.52
N LEU A 73 9.28 -0.30 11.50
CA LEU A 73 9.18 -1.66 10.95
C LEU A 73 9.62 -2.71 11.97
N THR A 74 10.59 -2.38 12.83
CA THR A 74 11.02 -3.27 13.91
C THR A 74 9.94 -3.46 14.95
N GLU A 75 9.27 -2.38 15.36
CA GLU A 75 8.13 -2.43 16.26
C GLU A 75 6.98 -3.25 15.67
N LEU A 76 6.62 -2.99 14.39
CA LEU A 76 5.56 -3.71 13.72
C LEU A 76 5.81 -5.22 13.65
N CYS A 77 7.08 -5.65 13.58
CA CYS A 77 7.47 -7.06 13.57
C CYS A 77 7.57 -7.71 14.97
N LEU A 78 7.29 -6.98 16.06
CA LEU A 78 7.25 -7.56 17.40
C LEU A 78 6.06 -8.52 17.57
N GLN A 79 6.18 -9.46 18.52
CA GLN A 79 5.17 -10.49 18.74
C GLN A 79 3.82 -9.89 19.17
N GLU A 80 3.86 -8.76 19.87
CA GLU A 80 2.69 -8.00 20.32
C GLU A 80 1.80 -7.53 19.17
N PHE A 81 2.33 -7.47 17.94
CA PHE A 81 1.61 -7.07 16.73
C PHE A 81 1.23 -8.26 15.83
N ASP A 82 1.44 -9.51 16.25
CA ASP A 82 1.08 -10.70 15.47
C ASP A 82 -0.38 -10.66 15.00
N GLU A 83 -1.32 -10.37 15.91
CA GLU A 83 -2.74 -10.28 15.59
C GLU A 83 -3.07 -9.15 14.58
N LEU A 84 -2.31 -8.05 14.62
CA LEU A 84 -2.45 -6.97 13.65
C LEU A 84 -1.97 -7.44 12.28
N ARG A 85 -0.78 -8.05 12.20
CA ARG A 85 -0.20 -8.52 10.93
C ARG A 85 -1.03 -9.64 10.29
N GLU A 86 -1.72 -10.45 11.07
CA GLU A 86 -2.62 -11.50 10.59
C GLU A 86 -3.91 -10.99 9.93
N VAL A 87 -4.28 -9.72 10.11
CA VAL A 87 -5.49 -9.12 9.50
C VAL A 87 -5.19 -8.10 8.39
N LEU A 88 -3.91 -7.80 8.15
CA LEU A 88 -3.48 -6.84 7.14
C LEU A 88 -3.53 -7.48 5.73
N ALA A 89 -4.45 -6.98 4.91
CA ALA A 89 -4.47 -7.19 3.47
C ALA A 89 -3.21 -6.62 2.80
N GLY A 90 -2.70 -5.50 3.33
CA GLY A 90 -1.42 -4.98 2.88
C GLY A 90 -0.92 -3.76 3.65
N ILE A 91 0.34 -3.43 3.40
CA ILE A 91 1.01 -2.23 3.92
C ILE A 91 1.42 -1.34 2.75
N ILE A 92 1.16 -0.05 2.88
CA ILE A 92 1.60 1.00 1.97
C ILE A 92 2.49 1.97 2.75
N VAL A 93 3.76 2.07 2.41
CA VAL A 93 4.72 3.01 3.02
C VAL A 93 4.89 4.20 2.09
N VAL A 94 4.68 5.41 2.58
CA VAL A 94 4.85 6.65 1.80
C VAL A 94 6.08 7.39 2.31
N ALA A 95 7.19 7.25 1.61
CA ALA A 95 8.48 7.83 2.00
C ALA A 95 9.46 7.95 0.85
N ASP A 96 10.46 8.80 1.04
CA ASP A 96 11.59 8.90 0.14
C ASP A 96 12.43 7.62 0.20
N TYR A 97 12.62 6.96 -0.94
CA TYR A 97 13.56 5.87 -1.07
C TYR A 97 14.97 6.38 -1.40
N ASP A 98 15.95 6.01 -0.59
CA ASP A 98 17.36 6.26 -0.87
C ASP A 98 18.07 4.96 -1.32
N PRO A 99 18.40 4.81 -2.62
CA PRO A 99 19.09 3.63 -3.12
C PRO A 99 20.54 3.53 -2.63
N GLU A 100 21.10 4.57 -2.01
CA GLU A 100 22.48 4.57 -1.49
C GLU A 100 22.53 4.30 0.03
N HIS A 101 21.38 4.14 0.68
CA HIS A 101 21.29 3.86 2.11
C HIS A 101 21.99 2.54 2.48
N GLU A 102 22.86 2.60 3.48
CA GLU A 102 23.57 1.43 3.99
C GLU A 102 22.58 0.47 4.67
N GLY A 103 22.62 -0.82 4.34
CA GLY A 103 21.70 -1.81 4.91
C GLY A 103 20.30 -1.84 4.29
N LYS A 104 20.04 -1.05 3.24
CA LYS A 104 18.74 -1.02 2.53
C LYS A 104 18.20 -2.40 2.16
N ASP A 105 19.06 -3.32 1.70
CA ASP A 105 18.61 -4.65 1.23
C ASP A 105 18.04 -5.47 2.40
N ILE A 106 18.62 -5.34 3.59
CA ILE A 106 18.15 -6.01 4.81
C ILE A 106 16.80 -5.43 5.24
N ILE A 107 16.68 -4.10 5.22
CA ILE A 107 15.46 -3.39 5.58
C ILE A 107 14.32 -3.72 4.59
N LEU A 108 14.61 -3.73 3.30
CA LEU A 108 13.65 -4.08 2.25
C LEU A 108 13.24 -5.55 2.34
N GLN A 109 14.17 -6.46 2.60
CA GLN A 109 13.85 -7.86 2.85
C GLN A 109 12.96 -8.01 4.08
N LYS A 110 13.25 -7.28 5.17
CA LYS A 110 12.40 -7.29 6.36
C LYS A 110 11.01 -6.73 6.07
N PHE A 111 10.91 -5.67 5.27
CA PHE A 111 9.64 -5.08 4.86
C PHE A 111 8.82 -6.06 4.02
N ALA A 112 9.42 -6.65 2.99
CA ALA A 112 8.76 -7.63 2.13
C ALA A 112 8.24 -8.83 2.94
N ASN A 113 9.01 -9.29 3.92
CA ASN A 113 8.66 -10.43 4.78
C ASN A 113 7.88 -10.04 6.07
N CYS A 114 7.47 -8.78 6.21
CA CYS A 114 6.79 -8.30 7.42
C CYS A 114 5.41 -8.96 7.55
N LEU A 115 4.69 -9.05 6.44
CA LEU A 115 3.36 -9.65 6.37
C LEU A 115 3.41 -11.13 5.98
N GLY A 116 2.33 -11.84 6.31
CA GLY A 116 2.13 -13.22 5.92
C GLY A 116 1.81 -13.40 4.44
N GLN A 117 1.66 -14.66 4.02
CA GLN A 117 1.23 -14.99 2.67
C GLN A 117 -0.16 -14.41 2.38
N GLY A 118 -0.33 -13.89 1.17
CA GLY A 118 -1.59 -13.31 0.70
C GLY A 118 -1.64 -11.80 0.80
N SER A 119 -0.80 -11.16 1.61
CA SER A 119 -0.77 -9.69 1.76
C SER A 119 0.13 -9.00 0.73
N PHE A 120 -0.19 -7.76 0.36
CA PHE A 120 0.67 -6.93 -0.49
C PHE A 120 1.53 -5.96 0.33
N ASN A 121 2.75 -5.68 -0.13
CA ASN A 121 3.63 -4.66 0.45
C ASN A 121 3.99 -3.65 -0.65
N VAL A 122 3.72 -2.36 -0.43
CA VAL A 122 4.02 -1.33 -1.42
C VAL A 122 4.84 -0.21 -0.79
N TRP A 123 5.97 0.13 -1.43
CA TRP A 123 6.73 1.33 -1.14
C TRP A 123 6.35 2.43 -2.13
N CYS A 124 5.61 3.40 -1.67
CA CYS A 124 5.26 4.58 -2.44
C CYS A 124 6.34 5.66 -2.30
N ASN A 125 7.22 5.72 -3.29
CA ASN A 125 8.32 6.67 -3.31
C ASN A 125 7.82 8.08 -3.63
N THR A 126 8.20 9.04 -2.81
CA THR A 126 7.83 10.46 -2.96
C THR A 126 8.80 11.25 -3.84
N LYS A 127 9.95 10.67 -4.21
CA LYS A 127 10.90 11.23 -5.17
C LYS A 127 10.80 10.55 -6.53
N VAL A 128 11.01 11.31 -7.60
CA VAL A 128 11.21 10.76 -8.94
C VAL A 128 12.67 10.35 -9.07
N ILE A 129 12.97 9.07 -8.87
CA ILE A 129 14.33 8.53 -8.92
C ILE A 129 14.58 7.75 -10.22
N SER A 130 13.53 7.35 -10.93
CA SER A 130 13.59 6.63 -12.19
C SER A 130 14.40 7.37 -13.24
N GLU A 131 14.13 8.67 -13.42
CA GLU A 131 14.85 9.51 -14.38
C GLU A 131 16.28 9.88 -13.90
N GLU A 132 16.47 10.10 -12.60
CA GLU A 132 17.76 10.55 -12.04
C GLU A 132 18.78 9.43 -11.91
N LYS A 133 18.34 8.23 -11.55
CA LYS A 133 19.19 7.08 -11.22
C LYS A 133 19.05 5.92 -12.21
N GLY A 134 18.19 6.05 -13.23
CA GLY A 134 17.99 5.02 -14.25
C GLY A 134 17.30 3.76 -13.72
N LEU A 135 16.50 3.90 -12.68
CA LEU A 135 15.67 2.82 -12.14
C LEU A 135 14.32 2.78 -12.88
N ASP A 136 13.65 1.63 -12.86
CA ASP A 136 12.26 1.56 -13.30
C ASP A 136 11.36 2.29 -12.27
N ALA A 137 10.36 3.01 -12.76
CA ALA A 137 9.36 3.71 -11.92
C ALA A 137 8.48 2.72 -11.15
N ASN A 138 8.35 1.49 -11.66
CA ASN A 138 7.88 0.33 -10.89
C ASN A 138 9.07 -0.59 -10.67
N TYR A 139 9.52 -0.73 -9.43
CA TYR A 139 10.66 -1.56 -9.11
C TYR A 139 10.27 -2.62 -8.09
N ILE A 140 10.46 -3.89 -8.46
CA ILE A 140 10.24 -5.00 -7.53
C ILE A 140 11.40 -5.05 -6.56
N LEU A 141 11.10 -4.80 -5.28
CA LEU A 141 12.06 -4.82 -4.19
C LEU A 141 12.23 -6.29 -3.74
N HIS A 142 13.07 -7.03 -4.49
CA HIS A 142 13.61 -8.41 -4.29
C HIS A 142 13.00 -9.62 -5.05
N GLU A 143 13.86 -10.65 -5.21
CA GLU A 143 13.66 -11.93 -5.88
C GLU A 143 13.30 -13.07 -4.90
N GLU A 144 12.50 -14.03 -5.41
CA GLU A 144 12.08 -15.30 -4.82
C GLU A 144 11.23 -15.25 -3.54
N ASN A 145 9.90 -15.29 -3.75
CA ASN A 145 8.82 -15.57 -2.79
C ASN A 145 8.40 -14.46 -1.82
N THR A 146 8.81 -13.21 -2.05
CA THR A 146 8.23 -12.06 -1.35
C THR A 146 8.06 -10.87 -2.27
N GLU A 147 6.88 -10.26 -2.26
CA GLU A 147 6.45 -9.23 -3.21
C GLU A 147 6.29 -7.89 -2.50
N ALA A 148 7.40 -7.13 -2.41
CA ALA A 148 7.32 -5.70 -2.18
C ALA A 148 7.50 -4.97 -3.50
N GLU A 149 6.56 -4.11 -3.85
CA GLU A 149 6.64 -3.31 -5.07
C GLU A 149 6.88 -1.83 -4.73
N MET A 150 7.84 -1.20 -5.39
CA MET A 150 8.04 0.24 -5.31
C MET A 150 7.28 0.95 -6.42
N VAL A 151 6.57 2.01 -6.08
CA VAL A 151 5.78 2.85 -6.99
C VAL A 151 6.10 4.32 -6.75
N GLU A 152 6.46 5.07 -7.79
CA GLU A 152 6.66 6.52 -7.69
C GLU A 152 5.32 7.29 -7.69
N ILE A 153 4.93 7.92 -6.58
CA ILE A 153 3.65 8.65 -6.50
C ILE A 153 3.63 9.85 -7.45
N GLN A 154 4.75 10.57 -7.56
CA GLN A 154 4.88 11.77 -8.39
C GLN A 154 5.26 11.44 -9.84
N CYS A 155 4.66 10.41 -10.42
CA CYS A 155 4.90 10.09 -11.82
C CYS A 155 4.07 10.99 -12.73
N GLU A 156 4.72 11.74 -13.64
CA GLU A 156 4.01 12.55 -14.64
C GLU A 156 3.25 11.70 -15.67
N LYS A 157 3.68 10.44 -15.82
CA LYS A 157 3.11 9.50 -16.77
C LYS A 157 2.25 8.50 -16.02
N ASP A 158 1.10 8.21 -16.59
CA ASP A 158 0.21 7.16 -16.09
C ASP A 158 0.61 5.76 -16.56
N ILE A 159 1.37 5.69 -17.66
CA ILE A 159 1.68 4.46 -18.39
C ILE A 159 3.12 4.54 -18.92
N ASN A 160 3.90 3.47 -18.80
CA ASN A 160 5.26 3.37 -19.35
C ASN A 160 5.26 3.00 -20.86
N GLU A 161 6.43 2.86 -21.46
CA GLU A 161 6.58 2.51 -22.88
C GLU A 161 6.08 1.09 -23.23
N TYR A 162 5.87 0.24 -22.23
CA TYR A 162 5.36 -1.14 -22.38
C TYR A 162 3.85 -1.26 -22.13
N GLY A 163 3.17 -0.16 -21.79
CA GLY A 163 1.72 -0.16 -21.52
C GLY A 163 1.35 -0.50 -20.08
N GLU A 164 2.33 -0.57 -19.18
CA GLU A 164 2.11 -0.85 -17.75
C GLU A 164 1.76 0.44 -17.01
N LYS A 165 0.87 0.34 -16.02
CA LYS A 165 0.44 1.49 -15.21
C LYS A 165 1.58 1.94 -14.31
N LEU A 166 1.66 3.24 -14.06
CA LEU A 166 2.61 3.88 -13.14
C LEU A 166 1.87 4.65 -12.04
N GLY A 167 2.60 5.05 -10.99
CA GLY A 167 2.09 5.89 -9.91
C GLY A 167 0.81 5.39 -9.25
N LEU A 168 -0.11 6.31 -8.93
CA LEU A 168 -1.37 5.96 -8.27
C LEU A 168 -2.20 4.93 -9.04
N LYS A 169 -2.12 4.90 -10.38
CA LYS A 169 -2.83 3.91 -11.19
C LYS A 169 -2.26 2.50 -10.99
N ARG A 170 -0.95 2.38 -10.78
CA ARG A 170 -0.32 1.10 -10.44
C ARG A 170 -0.69 0.67 -9.04
N LEU A 171 -0.62 1.57 -8.06
CA LEU A 171 -1.04 1.29 -6.70
C LEU A 171 -2.51 0.83 -6.65
N LYS A 172 -3.40 1.52 -7.37
CA LYS A 172 -4.79 1.09 -7.53
C LYS A 172 -4.90 -0.32 -8.13
N GLU A 173 -4.10 -0.62 -9.14
CA GLU A 173 -4.10 -1.94 -9.77
C GLU A 173 -3.67 -3.05 -8.81
N ILE A 174 -2.66 -2.82 -7.97
CA ILE A 174 -2.22 -3.76 -6.94
C ILE A 174 -3.40 -4.10 -6.00
N ILE A 175 -4.15 -3.09 -5.56
CA ILE A 175 -5.33 -3.27 -4.68
C ILE A 175 -6.51 -3.93 -5.44
N ASP A 176 -6.70 -3.61 -6.72
CA ASP A 176 -7.74 -4.18 -7.59
C ASP A 176 -7.55 -5.68 -7.88
N ILE A 177 -6.31 -6.17 -7.90
CA ILE A 177 -5.99 -7.58 -8.19
C ILE A 177 -5.74 -8.41 -6.94
N HIS A 178 -5.67 -7.79 -5.76
CA HIS A 178 -5.45 -8.48 -4.50
C HIS A 178 -6.60 -9.47 -4.20
N GLU A 179 -6.23 -10.63 -3.66
CA GLU A 179 -7.18 -11.69 -3.29
C GLU A 179 -7.80 -11.39 -1.92
N TRP A 180 -8.95 -10.70 -1.94
CA TRP A 180 -9.70 -10.31 -0.75
C TRP A 180 -10.42 -11.52 -0.10
N ASP A 181 -9.68 -12.32 0.66
CA ASP A 181 -10.19 -13.52 1.31
C ASP A 181 -11.21 -13.21 2.41
N GLY A 182 -12.39 -13.83 2.30
CA GLY A 182 -13.43 -13.79 3.33
C GLY A 182 -14.22 -12.48 3.44
N VAL A 183 -13.97 -11.48 2.57
CA VAL A 183 -14.62 -10.16 2.63
C VAL A 183 -15.25 -9.67 1.33
N LEU A 184 -15.31 -10.54 0.31
CA LEU A 184 -16.07 -10.26 -0.90
C LEU A 184 -17.55 -10.10 -0.54
N MET A 185 -18.11 -8.93 -0.84
CA MET A 185 -19.54 -8.75 -0.75
C MET A 185 -20.19 -9.52 -1.92
N PRO A 186 -21.23 -10.34 -1.68
CA PRO A 186 -21.94 -10.98 -2.76
C PRO A 186 -22.45 -9.91 -3.71
N SER A 187 -21.89 -9.89 -4.92
CA SER A 187 -22.23 -8.92 -5.97
C SER A 187 -23.74 -8.65 -5.98
N CYS A 188 -24.11 -7.42 -5.63
CA CYS A 188 -25.47 -6.96 -5.81
C CYS A 188 -25.73 -7.08 -7.31
N GLN A 189 -26.75 -7.86 -7.70
CA GLN A 189 -27.08 -8.20 -9.08
C GLN A 189 -26.77 -7.05 -10.03
N ILE A 190 -25.73 -7.22 -10.86
CA ILE A 190 -25.37 -6.27 -11.91
C ILE A 190 -26.59 -6.13 -12.83
N LYS A 191 -27.42 -5.12 -12.58
CA LYS A 191 -28.42 -4.67 -13.54
C LYS A 191 -27.66 -3.88 -14.58
N PHE A 192 -27.26 -4.56 -15.66
CA PHE A 192 -26.84 -3.88 -16.87
C PHE A 192 -27.97 -2.94 -17.31
N PRO A 193 -27.71 -1.63 -17.46
CA PRO A 193 -28.66 -0.77 -18.17
C PRO A 193 -28.78 -1.30 -19.61
N LYS A 194 -30.04 -1.44 -20.07
CA LYS A 194 -30.37 -1.78 -21.45
C LYS A 194 -29.97 -0.67 -22.40
#